data_AF-C0DYM2-F1
#
_entry.id   AF-C0DYM2-F1
#
_cell.length_a   1.000
_cell.length_b   1.000
_cell.length_c   1.000
_cell.angle_alpha   90.00
_cell.angle_beta   90.00
_cell.angle_gamma   90.00
#
_symmetry.space_group_name_H-M   'P 1'
#
loop_
_entity.id
_entity.type
_entity.pdbx_description
1 polymer ?
#
loop_
_entity_poly.entity_id
_entity_poly.type
_entity_poly.pdbx_seq_one_letter_code
_entity_poly.pdbx_strand_id
1 'polypeptide(L)'
;MKFFSCLLLLVEVPGSEDSVYLSSIFNKENVMLKQVQKGFTLIELMIVIAIIGILAAIALPLYQDYISKSQVTRAYGEMAGTKTAIEAALFEGRTPVLAATAAAGAAVTPPNEWVGMLDNPTSNLLSAATLTPGANAGDVTFVGTLGENANSSIHGATITLTRTANGEWTCAVAAGTATGWKTKFVPSGCN
;
A
#
# COMPACT_ATOMS: atom_id res chain seq x y z
N MET A 1 7.82 17.85 17.85
CA MET A 1 7.63 16.53 18.50
C MET A 1 7.85 16.67 20.01
N LYS A 2 6.84 17.13 20.77
CA LYS A 2 6.91 17.28 22.25
C LYS A 2 5.58 17.72 22.92
N PHE A 3 4.41 17.24 22.44
CA PHE A 3 3.11 17.74 22.95
C PHE A 3 2.06 16.69 23.34
N PHE A 4 2.38 15.40 23.34
CA PHE A 4 1.38 14.34 23.63
C PHE A 4 1.65 13.50 24.89
N SER A 5 2.56 13.94 25.76
CA SER A 5 2.97 13.17 26.96
C SER A 5 2.49 13.83 28.26
N CYS A 6 1.18 14.05 28.42
CA CYS A 6 0.62 14.49 29.71
C CYS A 6 -0.89 14.21 29.86
N LEU A 7 -1.41 13.09 29.32
CA LEU A 7 -2.83 12.73 29.45
C LEU A 7 -3.08 11.41 30.18
N LEU A 8 -2.07 10.81 30.81
CA LEU A 8 -2.25 9.49 31.40
C LEU A 8 -1.47 9.36 32.70
N LEU A 9 -2.00 9.95 33.77
CA LEU A 9 -1.74 9.55 35.16
C LEU A 9 -2.56 10.44 36.10
N LEU A 10 -3.80 10.04 36.38
CA LEU A 10 -4.30 10.03 37.75
C LEU A 10 -5.37 8.93 37.83
N VAL A 11 -4.99 7.90 38.57
CA VAL A 11 -5.80 6.76 38.98
C VAL A 11 -6.76 7.25 40.06
N GLU A 12 -8.07 7.21 39.80
CA GLU A 12 -9.08 7.36 40.84
C GLU A 12 -9.19 6.04 41.63
N VAL A 13 -8.94 6.10 42.94
CA VAL A 13 -9.18 5.02 43.90
C VAL A 13 -10.64 5.12 44.35
N PRO A 14 -11.44 4.03 44.34
CA PRO A 14 -12.82 4.08 44.80
C PRO A 14 -12.87 3.90 46.32
N GLY A 15 -13.32 4.94 47.03
CA GLY A 15 -13.72 4.86 48.45
C GLY A 15 -13.09 5.94 49.33
N SER A 16 -13.79 7.07 49.50
CA SER A 16 -13.53 8.01 50.61
C SER A 16 -14.79 8.82 50.94
N GLU A 17 -15.27 8.69 52.18
CA GLU A 17 -16.41 9.41 52.77
C GLU A 17 -16.09 10.87 53.17
N ASP A 18 -15.16 11.54 52.47
CA ASP A 18 -14.65 12.85 52.89
C ASP A 18 -15.15 14.04 52.03
N SER A 19 -16.17 13.87 51.19
CA SER A 19 -16.63 14.95 50.29
C SER A 19 -17.60 15.97 50.92
N VAL A 20 -18.05 15.76 52.16
CA VAL A 20 -19.21 16.51 52.72
C VAL A 20 -18.82 17.79 53.46
N TYR A 21 -17.60 17.95 53.96
CA TYR A 21 -17.29 19.01 54.94
C TYR A 21 -16.71 20.33 54.39
N LEU A 22 -16.42 20.43 53.10
CA LEU A 22 -15.84 21.66 52.51
C LEU A 22 -16.86 22.57 51.80
N SER A 23 -18.16 22.26 51.90
CA SER A 23 -19.22 23.01 51.20
C SER A 23 -19.93 24.10 52.04
N SER A 24 -19.63 24.24 53.34
CA SER A 24 -20.46 25.06 54.26
C SER A 24 -19.87 26.38 54.77
N ILE A 25 -18.68 26.85 54.32
CA ILE A 25 -18.07 28.09 54.86
C ILE A 25 -17.85 29.24 53.87
N PHE A 26 -17.93 29.07 52.55
CA PHE A 26 -17.76 30.20 51.62
C PHE A 26 -19.06 30.61 50.90
N ASN A 27 -19.91 31.33 51.62
CA ASN A 27 -20.77 32.34 51.01
C ASN A 27 -19.88 33.50 50.53
N LYS A 28 -19.30 33.38 49.32
CA LYS A 28 -18.67 34.50 48.62
C LYS A 28 -18.65 34.25 47.12
N GLU A 29 -19.54 34.97 46.43
CA GLU A 29 -19.60 35.17 44.99
C GLU A 29 -19.51 33.93 44.09
N ASN A 30 -20.60 33.65 43.38
CA ASN A 30 -20.58 32.93 42.11
C ASN A 30 -19.71 33.70 41.10
N VAL A 31 -18.39 33.59 41.20
CA VAL A 31 -17.49 34.01 40.13
C VAL A 31 -17.65 32.98 39.03
N MET A 32 -18.64 33.20 38.16
CA MET A 32 -18.66 32.59 36.83
C MET A 32 -17.35 32.98 36.17
N LEU A 33 -16.40 32.04 36.09
CA LEU A 33 -15.25 32.12 35.21
C LEU A 33 -15.80 32.15 33.77
N LYS A 34 -16.15 33.34 33.30
CA LYS A 34 -16.50 33.61 31.90
C LYS A 34 -15.30 33.19 31.08
N GLN A 35 -15.36 31.97 30.53
CA GLN A 35 -14.47 31.56 29.45
C GLN A 35 -14.72 32.53 28.30
N VAL A 36 -13.84 33.52 28.16
CA VAL A 36 -13.86 34.45 27.03
C VAL A 36 -13.59 33.61 25.79
N GLN A 37 -14.65 33.27 25.05
CA GLN A 37 -14.51 32.58 23.77
C GLN A 37 -13.73 33.50 22.83
N LYS A 38 -12.42 33.23 22.68
CA LYS A 38 -11.59 33.80 21.63
C LYS A 38 -12.02 33.13 20.32
N GLY A 39 -13.04 33.71 19.68
CA GLY A 39 -13.44 33.32 18.35
C GLY A 39 -12.33 33.65 17.36
N PHE A 40 -12.08 32.74 16.42
CA PHE A 40 -11.24 32.99 15.26
C PHE A 40 -11.95 33.99 14.36
N THR A 41 -11.26 35.05 13.92
CA THR A 41 -11.91 36.06 13.09
C THR A 41 -12.18 35.49 11.70
N LEU A 42 -13.27 35.94 11.06
CA LEU A 42 -13.61 35.49 9.69
C LEU A 42 -12.49 35.81 8.70
N ILE A 43 -11.77 36.93 8.91
CA ILE A 43 -10.65 37.33 8.07
C ILE A 43 -9.41 36.44 8.26
N GLU A 44 -9.11 35.99 9.49
CA GLU A 44 -8.05 35.02 9.73
C GLU A 44 -8.35 33.70 9.02
N LEU A 45 -9.62 33.28 9.02
CA LEU A 45 -10.02 32.06 8.32
C LEU A 45 -9.92 32.18 6.80
N MET A 46 -10.28 33.32 6.24
CA MET A 46 -10.14 33.57 4.80
C MET A 46 -8.69 33.52 4.32
N ILE A 47 -7.75 34.06 5.09
CA ILE A 47 -6.33 34.01 4.73
C ILE A 47 -5.80 32.58 4.83
N VAL A 48 -6.21 31.84 5.87
CA VAL A 48 -5.78 30.44 6.04
C VAL A 48 -6.27 29.56 4.89
N ILE A 49 -7.53 29.65 4.48
CA ILE A 49 -8.03 28.87 3.35
C ILE A 49 -7.35 29.26 2.04
N ALA A 50 -6.99 30.54 1.86
CA ALA A 50 -6.29 31.00 0.66
C ALA A 50 -4.89 30.37 0.57
N ILE A 51 -4.14 30.34 1.67
CA ILE A 51 -2.81 29.73 1.72
C ILE A 51 -2.90 28.21 1.52
N ILE A 52 -3.83 27.53 2.20
CA ILE A 52 -4.03 26.08 2.04
C ILE A 52 -4.42 25.75 0.59
N GLY A 53 -5.24 26.57 -0.07
CA GLY A 53 -5.62 26.40 -1.47
C GLY A 53 -4.41 26.40 -2.41
N ILE A 54 -3.47 27.33 -2.22
CA ILE A 54 -2.24 27.40 -3.04
C ILE A 54 -1.36 26.17 -2.79
N LEU A 55 -1.16 25.78 -1.53
CA LEU A 55 -0.34 24.61 -1.19
C LEU A 55 -0.96 23.31 -1.73
N ALA A 56 -2.28 23.15 -1.64
CA ALA A 56 -2.99 21.96 -2.10
C ALA A 56 -2.85 21.76 -3.62
N ALA A 57 -2.87 22.85 -4.40
CA ALA A 57 -2.75 22.77 -5.86
C ALA A 57 -1.42 22.12 -6.31
N ILE A 58 -0.33 22.33 -5.57
CA ILE A 58 1.00 21.73 -5.87
C ILE A 58 1.16 20.37 -5.17
N ALA A 59 0.70 20.26 -3.93
CA ALA A 59 0.92 19.08 -3.11
C ALA A 59 0.11 17.86 -3.59
N LEU A 60 -1.13 18.05 -4.04
CA LEU A 60 -2.00 16.94 -4.47
C LEU A 60 -1.43 16.14 -5.65
N PRO A 61 -1.05 16.74 -6.80
CA PRO A 61 -0.51 15.96 -7.92
C PRO A 61 0.81 15.25 -7.57
N LEU A 62 1.64 15.86 -6.72
CA LEU A 62 2.88 15.24 -6.27
C LEU A 62 2.62 14.03 -5.35
N TYR A 63 1.65 14.15 -4.45
CA TYR A 63 1.27 13.05 -3.56
C TYR A 63 0.68 11.86 -4.34
N GLN A 64 -0.15 12.12 -5.34
CA GLN A 64 -0.70 11.06 -6.21
C GLN A 64 0.40 10.29 -6.96
N ASP A 65 1.43 10.99 -7.46
CA ASP A 65 2.60 10.38 -8.09
C ASP A 65 3.39 9.49 -7.11
N TYR A 66 3.53 9.92 -5.85
CA TYR A 66 4.21 9.16 -4.80
C TYR A 66 3.45 7.87 -4.46
N ILE A 67 2.14 7.94 -4.29
CA ILE A 67 1.30 6.76 -4.03
C ILE A 67 1.36 5.78 -5.21
N SER A 68 1.30 6.27 -6.44
CA SER A 68 1.42 5.45 -7.65
C SER A 68 2.74 4.67 -7.69
N LYS A 69 3.87 5.35 -7.43
CA LYS A 69 5.19 4.69 -7.36
C LYS A 69 5.28 3.66 -6.22
N SER A 70 4.73 3.99 -5.06
CA SER A 70 4.69 3.08 -3.91
C SER A 70 3.89 1.81 -4.21
N GLN A 71 2.72 1.96 -4.85
CA GLN A 71 1.88 0.83 -5.25
C GLN A 71 2.57 -0.08 -6.27
N VAL A 72 3.25 0.48 -7.29
CA VAL A 72 4.04 -0.31 -8.25
C VAL A 72 5.16 -1.08 -7.55
N THR A 73 5.86 -0.44 -6.61
CA THR A 73 6.95 -1.08 -5.85
C THR A 73 6.43 -2.22 -4.95
N ARG A 74 5.26 -2.01 -4.32
CA ARG A 74 4.60 -3.04 -3.51
C ARG A 74 4.14 -4.22 -4.36
N ALA A 75 3.49 -3.97 -5.50
CA ALA A 75 3.07 -5.01 -6.43
C ALA A 75 4.27 -5.80 -6.97
N TYR A 76 5.37 -5.13 -7.28
CA TYR A 76 6.64 -5.79 -7.62
C TYR A 76 7.13 -6.69 -6.47
N GLY A 77 7.06 -6.24 -5.21
CA GLY A 77 7.43 -7.06 -4.05
C GLY A 77 6.57 -8.30 -3.87
N GLU A 78 5.26 -8.18 -4.08
CA GLU A 78 4.32 -9.30 -4.06
C GLU A 78 4.66 -10.34 -5.15
N MET A 79 4.97 -9.88 -6.36
CA MET A 79 5.42 -10.76 -7.44
C MET A 79 6.82 -11.34 -7.20
N ALA A 80 7.75 -10.56 -6.65
CA ALA A 80 9.11 -11.03 -6.39
C ALA A 80 9.14 -12.15 -5.34
N GLY A 81 8.15 -12.21 -4.44
CA GLY A 81 7.99 -13.29 -3.48
C GLY A 81 7.78 -14.68 -4.10
N THR A 82 7.27 -14.76 -5.33
CA THR A 82 7.06 -16.05 -6.03
C THR A 82 8.31 -16.57 -6.73
N LYS A 83 9.37 -15.76 -6.87
CA LYS A 83 10.62 -16.16 -7.56
C LYS A 83 11.20 -17.44 -6.98
N THR A 84 11.27 -17.57 -5.67
CA THR A 84 11.82 -18.76 -5.00
C THR A 84 11.02 -20.03 -5.33
N ALA A 85 9.69 -19.93 -5.38
CA ALA A 85 8.84 -21.06 -5.75
C ALA A 85 8.98 -21.42 -7.23
N ILE A 86 9.15 -20.42 -8.10
CA ILE A 86 9.46 -20.63 -9.53
C ILE A 86 10.81 -21.35 -9.70
N GLU A 87 11.84 -20.92 -8.98
CA GLU A 87 13.15 -21.59 -8.99
C GLU A 87 13.04 -23.04 -8.53
N ALA A 88 12.36 -23.29 -7.41
CA ALA A 88 12.17 -24.64 -6.88
C ALA A 88 11.50 -25.57 -7.91
N ALA A 89 10.42 -25.11 -8.55
CA ALA A 89 9.75 -25.87 -9.59
C ALA A 89 10.67 -26.20 -10.77
N LEU A 90 11.46 -25.23 -11.24
CA LEU A 90 12.39 -25.44 -12.34
C LEU A 90 13.53 -26.40 -11.97
N PHE A 91 14.03 -26.36 -10.73
CA PHE A 91 15.04 -27.30 -10.24
C PHE A 91 14.52 -28.74 -10.15
N GLU A 92 13.24 -28.93 -9.83
CA GLU A 92 12.58 -30.24 -9.84
C GLU A 92 12.22 -30.72 -11.26
N GLY A 93 12.50 -29.93 -12.29
CA GLY A 93 12.12 -30.23 -13.68
C GLY A 93 10.61 -30.11 -13.92
N ARG A 94 9.92 -29.30 -13.10
CA ARG A 94 8.48 -29.03 -13.20
C ARG A 94 8.22 -27.70 -13.89
N THR A 95 7.03 -27.58 -14.46
CA THR A 95 6.59 -26.34 -15.07
C THR A 95 5.87 -25.48 -14.02
N PRO A 96 6.40 -24.30 -13.64
CA PRO A 96 5.72 -23.41 -12.72
C PRO A 96 4.40 -22.93 -13.34
N VAL A 97 3.33 -22.88 -12.55
CA VAL A 97 1.98 -22.48 -12.98
C VAL A 97 1.24 -21.72 -11.88
N LEU A 98 0.22 -20.97 -12.28
CA LEU A 98 -0.71 -20.28 -11.38
C LEU A 98 -1.99 -21.10 -11.19
N ALA A 99 -2.69 -20.89 -10.07
CA ALA A 99 -3.71 -21.82 -9.59
C ALA A 99 -5.04 -21.90 -10.40
N ALA A 100 -5.33 -21.02 -11.37
CA ALA A 100 -6.50 -21.21 -12.24
C ALA A 100 -6.19 -22.11 -13.46
N THR A 101 -4.90 -22.29 -13.80
CA THR A 101 -4.43 -23.25 -14.81
C THR A 101 -3.86 -24.53 -14.20
N ALA A 102 -3.70 -24.57 -12.87
CA ALA A 102 -3.09 -25.68 -12.15
C ALA A 102 -4.13 -26.46 -11.33
N ALA A 103 -4.68 -27.52 -11.92
CA ALA A 103 -4.81 -28.72 -11.10
C ALA A 103 -3.37 -29.21 -10.83
N ALA A 104 -2.84 -28.92 -9.63
CA ALA A 104 -1.56 -29.47 -9.20
C ALA A 104 -1.58 -30.99 -9.43
N GLY A 105 -0.66 -31.51 -10.24
CA GLY A 105 -0.61 -32.94 -10.59
C GLY A 105 -1.43 -33.38 -11.80
N ALA A 106 -1.92 -32.48 -12.67
CA ALA A 106 -2.35 -32.90 -14.01
C ALA A 106 -1.16 -33.55 -14.75
N ALA A 107 -1.40 -34.69 -15.40
CA ALA A 107 -0.41 -35.47 -16.14
C ALA A 107 0.05 -34.76 -17.43
N VAL A 108 0.71 -33.62 -17.26
CA VAL A 108 1.43 -32.90 -18.30
C VAL A 108 2.90 -33.31 -18.18
N THR A 109 3.59 -33.51 -19.30
CA THR A 109 5.04 -33.76 -19.30
C THR A 109 5.71 -32.48 -19.82
N PRO A 110 6.44 -31.72 -18.99
CA PRO A 110 6.75 -31.91 -17.56
C PRO A 110 5.56 -31.59 -16.62
N PRO A 111 5.53 -32.14 -15.39
CA PRO A 111 4.42 -31.94 -14.46
C PRO A 111 4.36 -30.49 -13.97
N ASN A 112 3.15 -30.02 -13.69
CA ASN A 112 2.88 -28.65 -13.27
C ASN A 112 3.06 -28.47 -11.75
N GLU A 113 3.67 -27.36 -11.32
CA GLU A 113 3.84 -26.97 -9.92
C GLU A 113 3.28 -25.58 -9.63
N TRP A 114 2.46 -25.49 -8.59
CA TRP A 114 1.86 -24.22 -8.19
C TRP A 114 2.83 -23.35 -7.39
N VAL A 115 3.06 -22.12 -7.85
CA VAL A 115 4.05 -21.21 -7.26
C VAL A 115 3.50 -20.28 -6.16
N GLY A 116 2.32 -20.59 -5.62
CA GLY A 116 1.72 -19.83 -4.51
C GLY A 116 1.00 -18.54 -4.90
N MET A 117 0.72 -18.32 -6.20
CA MET A 117 -0.11 -17.21 -6.68
C MET A 117 -1.23 -17.70 -7.62
N LEU A 118 -2.36 -17.00 -7.60
CA LEU A 118 -3.52 -17.24 -8.47
C LEU A 118 -3.46 -16.33 -9.69
N ASP A 119 -4.07 -16.74 -10.80
CA ASP A 119 -4.21 -15.89 -12.00
C ASP A 119 -5.07 -14.63 -11.72
N ASN A 120 -6.01 -14.74 -10.78
CA ASN A 120 -6.63 -13.60 -10.10
C ASN A 120 -6.03 -13.52 -8.68
N PRO A 121 -4.94 -12.76 -8.49
CA PRO A 121 -4.25 -12.69 -7.20
C PRO A 121 -5.17 -12.06 -6.14
N THR A 122 -5.07 -12.52 -4.90
CA THR A 122 -5.79 -11.92 -3.74
C THR A 122 -5.29 -10.52 -3.36
N SER A 123 -4.38 -9.95 -4.15
CA SER A 123 -3.85 -8.61 -3.96
C SER A 123 -4.94 -7.57 -4.23
N ASN A 124 -4.90 -6.47 -3.48
CA ASN A 124 -5.77 -5.33 -3.75
C ASN A 124 -5.21 -4.38 -4.83
N LEU A 125 -4.06 -4.70 -5.44
CA LEU A 125 -3.42 -3.87 -6.47
C LEU A 125 -3.39 -4.56 -7.84
N LEU A 126 -3.13 -5.86 -7.86
CA LEU A 126 -3.06 -6.66 -9.09
C LEU A 126 -4.45 -7.21 -9.44
N SER A 127 -4.92 -6.97 -10.66
CA SER A 127 -6.17 -7.53 -11.17
C SER A 127 -5.99 -8.86 -11.90
N ALA A 128 -4.78 -9.11 -12.40
CA ALA A 128 -4.43 -10.34 -13.08
C ALA A 128 -2.94 -10.65 -12.92
N ALA A 129 -2.63 -11.94 -12.92
CA ALA A 129 -1.28 -12.46 -12.99
C ALA A 129 -1.25 -13.58 -14.03
N THR A 130 -0.19 -13.65 -14.82
CA THR A 130 0.00 -14.70 -15.84
C THR A 130 1.44 -15.17 -15.80
N LEU A 131 1.63 -16.48 -15.83
CA LEU A 131 2.96 -17.09 -15.85
C LEU A 131 3.05 -17.97 -17.08
N THR A 132 3.99 -17.64 -17.96
CA THR A 132 4.17 -18.33 -19.24
C THR A 132 5.61 -18.85 -19.34
N PRO A 133 5.81 -20.15 -19.60
CA PRO A 133 7.14 -20.66 -19.92
C PRO A 133 7.63 -20.03 -21.24
N GLY A 134 8.92 -19.71 -21.29
CA GLY A 134 9.57 -19.15 -22.48
C GLY A 134 9.96 -20.20 -23.52
N ALA A 135 10.67 -19.76 -24.55
CA ALA A 135 11.04 -20.63 -25.68
C ALA A 135 12.08 -21.70 -25.30
N ASN A 136 12.97 -21.41 -24.34
CA ASN A 136 13.96 -22.37 -23.86
C ASN A 136 13.57 -22.96 -22.50
N ALA A 137 14.07 -24.16 -22.21
CA ALA A 137 13.93 -24.76 -20.90
C ALA A 137 14.52 -23.84 -19.82
N GLY A 138 13.70 -23.50 -18.82
CA GLY A 138 14.09 -22.60 -17.73
C GLY A 138 13.81 -21.11 -17.98
N ASP A 139 13.39 -20.73 -19.19
CA ASP A 139 12.85 -19.39 -19.43
C ASP A 139 11.44 -19.29 -18.85
N VAL A 140 11.17 -18.25 -18.08
CA VAL A 140 9.84 -18.00 -17.51
C VAL A 140 9.55 -16.51 -17.59
N THR A 141 8.37 -16.16 -18.09
CA THR A 141 7.85 -14.79 -18.08
C THR A 141 6.65 -14.73 -17.16
N PHE A 142 6.75 -13.89 -16.13
CA PHE A 142 5.70 -13.69 -15.14
C PHE A 142 5.21 -12.24 -15.20
N VAL A 143 3.96 -12.05 -15.59
CA VAL A 143 3.35 -10.73 -15.81
C VAL A 143 2.22 -10.51 -14.81
N GLY A 144 2.29 -9.42 -14.06
CA GLY A 144 1.23 -8.92 -13.20
C GLY A 144 0.64 -7.64 -13.77
N THR A 145 -0.69 -7.57 -13.87
CA THR A 145 -1.41 -6.37 -14.33
C THR A 145 -2.02 -5.67 -13.12
N LEU A 146 -1.78 -4.37 -13.01
CA LEU A 146 -2.40 -3.52 -11.99
C LEU A 146 -3.83 -3.19 -12.41
N GLY A 147 -4.80 -3.23 -11.52
CA GLY A 147 -6.19 -2.95 -11.91
C GLY A 147 -7.27 -3.09 -10.84
N GLU A 148 -6.93 -3.36 -9.59
CA GLU A 148 -7.92 -3.35 -8.50
C GLU A 148 -8.01 -1.94 -7.88
N ASN A 149 -7.66 -1.79 -6.60
CA ASN A 149 -7.58 -0.49 -5.91
C ASN A 149 -6.28 0.27 -6.22
N ALA A 150 -5.65 -0.05 -7.35
CA ALA A 150 -4.50 0.71 -7.84
C ALA A 150 -4.95 2.13 -8.22
N ASN A 151 -4.06 3.12 -8.04
CA ASN A 151 -4.32 4.49 -8.46
C ASN A 151 -4.72 4.52 -9.94
N SER A 152 -5.68 5.36 -10.31
CA SER A 152 -6.16 5.48 -11.70
C SER A 152 -5.03 5.77 -12.70
N SER A 153 -3.94 6.40 -12.24
CA SER A 153 -2.77 6.71 -13.07
C SER A 153 -1.93 5.48 -13.47
N ILE A 154 -2.03 4.37 -12.72
CA ILE A 154 -1.29 3.13 -12.96
C ILE A 154 -2.20 1.93 -13.25
N HIS A 155 -3.51 2.16 -13.27
CA HIS A 155 -4.49 1.12 -13.56
C HIS A 155 -4.30 0.63 -15.00
N GLY A 156 -4.01 -0.65 -15.17
CA GLY A 156 -3.66 -1.25 -16.46
C GLY A 156 -2.15 -1.35 -16.74
N ALA A 157 -1.29 -0.84 -15.86
CA ALA A 157 0.16 -0.99 -15.99
C ALA A 157 0.58 -2.43 -15.67
N THR A 158 1.62 -2.90 -16.36
CA THR A 158 2.08 -4.29 -16.30
C THR A 158 3.50 -4.38 -15.78
N ILE A 159 3.70 -5.24 -14.78
CA ILE A 159 5.02 -5.59 -14.25
C ILE A 159 5.38 -6.96 -14.84
N THR A 160 6.53 -7.05 -15.52
CA THR A 160 7.01 -8.26 -16.16
C THR A 160 8.32 -8.69 -15.52
N LEU A 161 8.34 -9.89 -14.96
CA LEU A 161 9.55 -10.54 -14.45
C LEU A 161 9.94 -11.64 -15.43
N THR A 162 11.13 -11.54 -16.01
CA THR A 162 11.63 -12.54 -16.95
C THR A 162 12.82 -13.23 -16.33
N ARG A 163 12.75 -14.55 -16.21
CA ARG A 163 13.86 -15.42 -15.86
C ARG A 163 14.42 -16.00 -17.15
N THR A 164 15.74 -15.94 -17.33
CA THR A 164 16.44 -16.63 -18.41
C THR A 164 16.84 -18.04 -17.99
N ALA A 165 17.14 -18.91 -18.94
CA ALA A 165 17.67 -20.27 -18.69
C ALA A 165 18.92 -20.27 -17.79
N ASN A 166 19.69 -19.18 -17.79
CA ASN A 166 20.88 -19.01 -16.93
C ASN A 166 20.54 -18.64 -15.47
N GLY A 167 19.26 -18.49 -15.12
CA GLY A 167 18.80 -18.09 -13.79
C GLY A 167 18.85 -16.58 -13.54
N GLU A 168 19.07 -15.77 -14.57
CA GLU A 168 19.05 -14.32 -14.43
C GLU A 168 17.62 -13.79 -14.42
N TRP A 169 17.29 -12.98 -13.42
CA TRP A 169 16.00 -12.30 -13.30
C TRP A 169 16.10 -10.85 -13.76
N THR A 170 15.33 -10.52 -14.77
CA THR A 170 15.11 -9.13 -15.21
C THR A 170 13.70 -8.70 -14.85
N CYS A 171 13.54 -7.40 -14.57
CA CYS A 171 12.25 -6.80 -14.32
C CYS A 171 12.02 -5.66 -15.30
N ALA A 172 10.86 -5.64 -15.93
CA ALA A 172 10.41 -4.56 -16.77
C ALA A 172 9.03 -4.07 -16.32
N VAL A 173 8.80 -2.75 -16.31
CA VAL A 173 7.48 -2.19 -15.99
C VAL A 173 7.02 -1.29 -17.12
N ALA A 174 5.88 -1.64 -17.70
CA ALA A 174 5.31 -0.92 -18.83
C ALA A 174 3.97 -0.26 -18.47
N ALA A 175 3.63 0.80 -19.20
CA ALA A 175 2.39 1.53 -19.05
C ALA A 175 1.15 0.63 -19.27
N GLY A 176 1.25 -0.38 -20.12
CA GLY A 176 0.12 -1.21 -20.52
C GLY A 176 -1.03 -0.34 -21.05
N THR A 177 -2.19 -0.42 -20.40
CA THR A 177 -3.38 0.39 -20.72
C THR A 177 -3.54 1.62 -19.82
N ALA A 178 -2.57 1.91 -18.94
CA ALA A 178 -2.64 3.04 -18.02
C ALA A 178 -2.52 4.38 -18.75
N THR A 179 -3.50 5.26 -18.52
CA THR A 179 -3.59 6.57 -19.19
C THR A 179 -2.78 7.67 -18.48
N GLY A 180 -2.49 7.51 -17.19
CA GLY A 180 -1.72 8.46 -16.38
C GLY A 180 -0.26 8.07 -16.13
N TRP A 181 0.27 7.14 -16.93
CA TRP A 181 1.59 6.55 -16.70
C TRP A 181 2.72 7.57 -16.78
N LYS A 182 3.69 7.44 -15.87
CA LYS A 182 4.94 8.21 -15.86
C LYS A 182 6.11 7.27 -15.60
N THR A 183 7.20 7.43 -16.33
CA THR A 183 8.43 6.61 -16.18
C THR A 183 9.03 6.67 -14.77
N LYS A 184 8.76 7.73 -14.01
CA LYS A 184 9.18 7.87 -12.59
C LYS A 184 8.57 6.83 -11.64
N PHE A 185 7.50 6.15 -12.07
CA PHE A 185 6.82 5.13 -11.28
C PHE A 185 7.57 3.80 -11.27
N VAL A 186 8.49 3.60 -12.21
CA VAL A 186 9.33 2.40 -12.28
C VAL A 186 10.30 2.39 -11.08
N PRO A 187 10.36 1.28 -10.30
CA PRO A 187 11.30 1.14 -9.19
C PRO A 187 12.73 0.93 -9.72
N SER A 188 13.75 1.28 -8.93
CA SER A 188 15.17 1.25 -9.34
C SER A 188 15.76 -0.12 -9.65
N GLY A 189 14.99 -1.20 -9.49
CA GLY A 189 15.36 -2.57 -9.86
C GLY A 189 14.65 -3.10 -11.11
N CYS A 190 13.86 -2.25 -11.78
CA CYS A 190 13.13 -2.56 -12.99
C CYS A 190 13.38 -1.48 -14.05
N ASN A 191 13.29 -1.83 -15.33
CA ASN A 191 13.47 -0.91 -16.45
C ASN A 191 12.25 -0.79 -17.36
#